data_AF-A0A0G0ENC5-F1
#
_entry.id   AF-A0A0G0ENC5-F1
#
_cell.length_a   1.000
_cell.length_b   1.000
_cell.length_c   1.000
_cell.angle_alpha   90.00
_cell.angle_beta   90.00
_cell.angle_gamma   90.00
#
_symmetry.space_group_name_H-M   'P 1'
#
loop_
_entity.id
_entity.type
_entity.pdbx_description
1 polymer ?
#
loop_
_entity_poly.entity_id
_entity_poly.type
_entity_poly.pdbx_seq_one_letter_code
_entity_poly.pdbx_strand_id
1 'polypeptide(L)'
;MIVHFILLEDLVGYNKIMPRYILIGLVLIIIVFGVVLFFRRGTGQIQTPPEITQPGEVNITSTIPSDNQQQVGIFSDISVSFSTPLNQRDQGFVKLSSNPEFSGVSRWSNDGRIFTLTPSFPLKANQKYQISISHLGKTHEFSFSTSSQQIISTEDQIKEQAAADRNYAEGIKEIDATYPWLNKLPIQATNYFVSFDTNTKKFTAKLYPQTNSSTSIEAQNEQFKKEVLDKLGALEIPYTQYTIDYISTPE
;
A
#
# COMPACT_ATOMS: atom_id res chain seq x y z
N MET A 1 -15.65 12.92 48.55
CA MET A 1 -17.07 12.68 48.87
C MET A 1 -17.91 13.66 48.05
N ILE A 2 -19.12 13.28 47.65
CA ILE A 2 -20.09 14.12 46.89
C ILE A 2 -20.54 15.31 47.79
N VAL A 3 -21.08 16.46 47.36
CA VAL A 3 -22.30 16.74 46.54
C VAL A 3 -22.14 18.09 45.77
N HIS A 4 -23.05 18.38 44.83
CA HIS A 4 -23.02 19.44 43.81
C HIS A 4 -24.35 20.24 43.80
N PHE A 5 -24.33 21.58 43.60
CA PHE A 5 -25.49 22.47 43.36
C PHE A 5 -25.02 23.78 42.67
N ILE A 6 -25.71 24.57 41.81
CA ILE A 6 -27.13 24.73 41.33
C ILE A 6 -28.00 25.62 42.24
N LEU A 7 -28.68 26.71 41.82
CA LEU A 7 -28.71 27.54 40.57
C LEU A 7 -29.11 29.02 40.95
N LEU A 8 -29.10 30.05 40.09
CA LEU A 8 -30.19 30.62 39.23
C LEU A 8 -31.57 30.79 39.94
N GLU A 9 -32.41 31.82 39.70
CA GLU A 9 -32.40 32.85 38.62
C GLU A 9 -32.00 34.28 39.09
N ASP A 10 -32.60 35.46 38.81
CA ASP A 10 -33.87 35.90 38.18
C ASP A 10 -33.71 37.32 37.54
N LEU A 11 -34.75 37.91 36.93
CA LEU A 11 -34.77 39.14 36.12
C LEU A 11 -35.79 40.21 36.59
N VAL A 12 -35.68 41.45 36.06
CA VAL A 12 -36.76 42.31 35.48
C VAL A 12 -36.36 43.80 35.48
N GLY A 13 -36.64 44.54 34.39
CA GLY A 13 -36.60 46.02 34.42
C GLY A 13 -36.29 46.73 33.09
N TYR A 14 -37.13 46.62 32.05
CA TYR A 14 -36.84 47.23 30.73
C TYR A 14 -38.05 47.99 30.16
N ASN A 15 -38.00 49.33 30.09
CA ASN A 15 -38.86 50.14 29.20
C ASN A 15 -38.57 51.67 29.19
N LYS A 16 -38.07 52.22 28.06
CA LYS A 16 -38.72 53.31 27.27
C LYS A 16 -37.81 53.94 26.18
N ILE A 17 -38.25 53.80 24.93
CA ILE A 17 -38.31 54.83 23.84
C ILE A 17 -37.00 55.58 23.43
N MET A 18 -36.61 55.42 22.14
CA MET A 18 -35.62 56.26 21.42
C MET A 18 -36.30 57.39 20.61
N PRO A 19 -35.53 58.39 20.12
CA PRO A 19 -35.39 58.51 18.65
C PRO A 19 -34.01 58.95 18.10
N ARG A 20 -33.48 58.14 17.18
CA ARG A 20 -32.90 58.48 15.85
C ARG A 20 -32.23 59.85 15.58
N TYR A 21 -30.98 59.76 15.09
CA TYR A 21 -30.25 60.70 14.20
C TYR A 21 -29.94 62.14 14.68
N ILE A 22 -28.72 62.35 15.20
CA ILE A 22 -27.80 63.48 14.91
C ILE A 22 -26.42 63.11 15.50
N LEU A 23 -25.48 62.62 14.68
CA LEU A 23 -24.02 62.62 14.96
C LEU A 23 -23.13 62.20 13.75
N ILE A 24 -23.54 62.51 12.51
CA ILE A 24 -22.85 62.04 11.28
C ILE A 24 -21.88 63.09 10.69
N GLY A 25 -21.76 64.27 11.30
CA GLY A 25 -20.79 65.30 10.91
C GLY A 25 -19.95 65.81 12.09
N LEU A 26 -18.69 66.16 11.81
CA LEU A 26 -17.69 66.83 12.68
C LEU A 26 -16.71 65.97 13.53
N VAL A 27 -16.27 64.80 13.05
CA VAL A 27 -14.94 64.24 13.41
C VAL A 27 -14.17 63.74 12.17
N LEU A 28 -14.03 64.59 11.15
CA LEU A 28 -13.31 64.29 9.91
C LEU A 28 -11.99 65.08 9.73
N ILE A 29 -11.51 65.74 10.80
CA ILE A 29 -10.33 66.62 10.76
C ILE A 29 -9.36 66.31 11.92
N ILE A 30 -8.96 65.03 12.03
CA ILE A 30 -7.72 64.61 12.74
C ILE A 30 -6.92 63.67 11.82
N ILE A 31 -6.84 64.06 10.54
CA ILE A 31 -5.97 63.49 9.51
C ILE A 31 -5.27 64.68 8.86
N VAL A 32 -4.01 64.53 8.45
CA VAL A 32 -3.17 65.60 7.86
C VAL A 32 -2.75 66.72 8.84
N PHE A 33 -1.97 66.37 9.89
CA PHE A 33 -0.66 67.01 10.20
C PHE A 33 0.07 66.30 11.35
N GLY A 34 0.38 65.00 11.17
CA GLY A 34 1.10 64.16 12.14
C GLY A 34 2.41 63.56 11.60
N VAL A 35 2.88 64.00 10.43
CA VAL A 35 4.11 63.50 9.81
C VAL A 35 5.26 64.45 10.12
N VAL A 36 6.05 64.14 11.15
CA VAL A 36 7.49 64.46 11.24
C VAL A 36 8.12 63.75 12.45
N LEU A 37 9.16 62.95 12.18
CA LEU A 37 10.19 62.48 13.13
C LEU A 37 9.78 61.78 14.45
N PHE A 38 9.49 60.47 14.38
CA PHE A 38 10.13 59.52 15.32
C PHE A 38 10.35 58.08 14.77
N PHE A 39 10.81 57.97 13.52
CA PHE A 39 11.18 56.68 12.92
C PHE A 39 12.66 56.32 13.15
N ARG A 40 12.98 55.55 14.20
CA ARG A 40 14.08 54.56 14.13
C ARG A 40 14.05 53.46 15.19
N ARG A 41 14.05 52.21 14.70
CA ARG A 41 14.56 50.99 15.35
C ARG A 41 13.96 50.60 16.72
N GLY A 42 12.66 50.34 16.71
CA GLY A 42 12.13 49.13 17.33
C GLY A 42 11.73 48.13 16.25
N THR A 43 12.68 47.43 15.61
CA THR A 43 12.34 46.36 14.63
C THR A 43 11.96 45.08 15.36
N GLY A 44 10.86 45.14 16.11
CA GLY A 44 10.10 43.94 16.39
C GLY A 44 9.62 43.41 15.05
N GLN A 45 10.20 42.30 14.59
CA GLN A 45 9.65 41.63 13.43
C GLN A 45 8.23 41.24 13.78
N ILE A 46 7.29 41.59 12.91
CA ILE A 46 6.02 40.88 12.84
C ILE A 46 6.41 39.46 12.45
N GLN A 47 6.58 38.60 13.44
CA GLN A 47 6.64 37.17 13.21
C GLN A 47 5.30 36.83 12.58
N THR A 48 5.31 36.53 11.27
CA THR A 48 4.31 35.65 10.68
C THR A 48 4.13 34.49 11.65
N PRO A 49 2.89 34.12 12.04
CA PRO A 49 2.65 32.95 12.87
C PRO A 49 3.52 31.81 12.33
N PRO A 50 4.30 31.12 13.18
CA PRO A 50 5.33 30.19 12.72
C PRO A 50 4.67 29.24 11.73
N GLU A 51 5.25 29.15 10.52
CA GLU A 51 4.64 28.42 9.42
C GLU A 51 4.33 27.01 9.90
N ILE A 52 3.03 26.76 10.15
CA ILE A 52 2.55 25.46 10.59
C ILE A 52 2.75 24.58 9.38
N THR A 53 3.90 23.91 9.34
CA THR A 53 4.43 23.31 8.12
C THR A 53 3.43 22.26 7.68
N GLN A 54 2.61 22.61 6.67
CA GLN A 54 1.50 21.79 6.25
C GLN A 54 2.10 20.43 5.88
N PRO A 55 1.68 19.31 6.50
CA PRO A 55 2.35 18.02 6.31
C PRO A 55 2.50 17.75 4.81
N GLY A 56 3.76 17.75 4.35
CA GLY A 56 4.11 17.99 2.95
C GLY A 56 3.28 17.14 2.03
N GLU A 57 2.52 17.78 1.14
CA GLU A 57 1.28 17.23 0.59
C GLU A 57 1.44 15.76 0.18
N VAL A 58 0.70 14.89 0.86
CA VAL A 58 0.75 13.44 0.62
C VAL A 58 0.21 13.18 -0.77
N ASN A 59 1.13 12.88 -1.67
CA ASN A 59 0.91 12.60 -3.08
C ASN A 59 1.67 11.32 -3.43
N ILE A 60 1.11 10.54 -4.35
CA ILE A 60 1.78 9.34 -4.88
C ILE A 60 2.78 9.79 -5.95
N THR A 61 4.02 9.33 -5.83
CA THR A 61 5.13 9.71 -6.71
C THR A 61 5.42 8.69 -7.79
N SER A 62 5.08 7.42 -7.53
CA SER A 62 5.25 6.30 -8.48
C SER A 62 4.40 5.10 -8.07
N THR A 63 4.02 4.30 -9.06
CA THR A 63 3.42 2.98 -8.88
C THR A 63 4.27 1.93 -9.61
N ILE A 64 4.23 0.69 -9.09
CA ILE A 64 4.76 -0.50 -9.76
C ILE A 64 3.62 -1.53 -9.69
N PRO A 65 3.06 -2.03 -10.80
CA PRO A 65 3.28 -1.58 -12.18
C PRO A 65 3.02 -0.08 -12.38
N SER A 66 3.69 0.53 -13.37
CA SER A 66 3.42 1.91 -13.77
C SER A 66 2.08 2.02 -14.49
N ASP A 67 1.51 3.22 -14.58
CA ASP A 67 0.23 3.40 -15.28
C ASP A 67 0.34 3.05 -16.78
N ASN A 68 -0.67 2.34 -17.24
CA ASN A 68 -0.80 1.68 -18.53
C ASN A 68 0.32 0.69 -18.89
N GLN A 69 1.11 0.20 -17.92
CA GLN A 69 2.14 -0.81 -18.17
C GLN A 69 1.54 -2.10 -18.78
N GLN A 70 2.16 -2.60 -19.85
CA GLN A 70 1.78 -3.85 -20.51
C GLN A 70 2.73 -4.99 -20.13
N GLN A 71 2.38 -6.23 -20.47
CA GLN A 71 3.19 -7.44 -20.23
C GLN A 71 3.63 -7.67 -18.77
N VAL A 72 2.85 -7.18 -17.80
CA VAL A 72 3.15 -7.36 -16.37
C VAL A 72 3.16 -8.85 -16.00
N GLY A 73 4.13 -9.27 -15.20
CA GLY A 73 4.23 -10.65 -14.72
C GLY A 73 3.05 -11.01 -13.81
N ILE A 74 2.48 -12.20 -13.97
CA ILE A 74 1.32 -12.65 -13.16
C ILE A 74 1.60 -12.79 -11.66
N PHE A 75 2.88 -12.71 -11.24
CA PHE A 75 3.33 -12.74 -9.84
C PHE A 75 3.81 -11.37 -9.33
N SER A 76 3.60 -10.27 -10.08
CA SER A 76 4.09 -8.95 -9.68
C SER A 76 3.37 -8.39 -8.44
N ASP A 77 4.16 -7.92 -7.47
CA ASP A 77 3.70 -7.06 -6.39
C ASP A 77 3.13 -5.75 -6.93
N ILE A 78 2.08 -5.22 -6.27
CA ILE A 78 1.56 -3.88 -6.54
C ILE A 78 2.09 -2.93 -5.47
N SER A 79 3.03 -2.06 -5.83
CA SER A 79 3.66 -1.09 -4.92
C SER A 79 3.34 0.36 -5.27
N VAL A 80 3.25 1.21 -4.25
CA VAL A 80 2.88 2.62 -4.32
C VAL A 80 3.82 3.43 -3.43
N SER A 81 4.49 4.42 -4.02
CA SER A 81 5.46 5.29 -3.32
C SER A 81 4.84 6.64 -2.98
N PHE A 82 5.03 7.11 -1.74
CA PHE A 82 4.50 8.37 -1.24
C PHE A 82 5.58 9.46 -1.09
N SER A 83 5.22 10.70 -1.44
CA SER A 83 6.07 11.90 -1.35
C SER A 83 6.64 12.13 0.06
N THR A 84 5.84 11.82 1.08
CA THR A 84 6.18 11.91 2.50
C THR A 84 5.91 10.57 3.21
N PRO A 85 6.67 10.24 4.28
CA PRO A 85 6.49 8.99 5.01
C PRO A 85 5.19 9.03 5.83
N LEU A 86 4.38 7.98 5.74
CA LEU A 86 3.13 7.88 6.50
C LEU A 86 3.38 7.20 7.85
N ASN A 87 2.83 7.77 8.92
CA ASN A 87 2.81 7.14 10.24
C ASN A 87 1.72 6.06 10.32
N GLN A 88 1.80 5.18 11.33
CA GLN A 88 0.93 4.01 11.47
C GLN A 88 -0.59 4.32 11.52
N ARG A 89 -1.00 5.53 11.93
CA ARG A 89 -2.41 5.95 11.86
C ARG A 89 -2.82 6.23 10.41
N ASP A 90 -2.02 7.02 9.71
CA ASP A 90 -2.37 7.49 8.37
C ASP A 90 -2.26 6.37 7.32
N GLN A 91 -1.30 5.45 7.51
CA GLN A 91 -1.24 4.15 6.82
C GLN A 91 -2.57 3.38 6.90
N GLY A 92 -3.31 3.49 8.00
CA GLY A 92 -4.62 2.87 8.20
C GLY A 92 -5.74 3.43 7.32
N PHE A 93 -5.58 4.64 6.78
CA PHE A 93 -6.53 5.25 5.83
C PHE A 93 -6.23 4.92 4.37
N VAL A 94 -5.10 4.28 4.05
CA VAL A 94 -4.84 3.78 2.69
C VAL A 94 -5.74 2.58 2.40
N LYS A 95 -6.43 2.60 1.27
CA LYS A 95 -7.24 1.49 0.73
C LYS A 95 -6.94 1.31 -0.74
N LEU A 96 -6.67 0.07 -1.14
CA LEU A 96 -6.51 -0.35 -2.54
C LEU A 96 -7.76 -1.15 -2.94
N SER A 97 -8.39 -0.77 -4.04
CA SER A 97 -9.40 -1.58 -4.74
C SER A 97 -8.95 -1.89 -6.16
N SER A 98 -9.34 -3.04 -6.70
CA SER A 98 -8.93 -3.51 -8.02
C SER A 98 -10.10 -4.01 -8.86
N ASN A 99 -10.03 -3.83 -10.18
CA ASN A 99 -11.00 -4.34 -11.14
C ASN A 99 -10.27 -4.92 -12.39
N PRO A 100 -10.29 -6.25 -12.60
CA PRO A 100 -10.92 -7.28 -11.77
C PRO A 100 -10.36 -7.34 -10.35
N GLU A 101 -11.20 -7.73 -9.40
CA GLU A 101 -10.81 -7.89 -8.00
C GLU A 101 -9.79 -9.02 -7.83
N PHE A 102 -8.87 -8.84 -6.88
CA PHE A 102 -7.96 -9.89 -6.39
C PHE A 102 -7.61 -9.64 -4.92
N SER A 103 -7.42 -10.71 -4.15
CA SER A 103 -6.98 -10.65 -2.76
C SER A 103 -5.45 -10.59 -2.67
N GLY A 104 -4.93 -9.95 -1.63
CA GLY A 104 -3.49 -9.88 -1.36
C GLY A 104 -3.18 -9.53 0.09
N VAL A 105 -1.92 -9.68 0.47
CA VAL A 105 -1.37 -9.26 1.78
C VAL A 105 -0.64 -7.93 1.60
N SER A 106 -1.00 -6.93 2.40
CA SER A 106 -0.34 -5.62 2.36
C SER A 106 0.79 -5.51 3.40
N ARG A 107 1.84 -4.78 3.02
CA ARG A 107 2.99 -4.43 3.86
C ARG A 107 3.38 -2.97 3.63
N TRP A 108 4.03 -2.38 4.63
CA TRP A 108 4.69 -1.08 4.53
C TRP A 108 6.19 -1.25 4.63
N SER A 109 6.96 -0.40 3.96
CA SER A 109 8.39 -0.24 4.20
C SER A 109 8.65 0.34 5.60
N ASN A 110 9.83 0.05 6.17
CA ASN A 110 10.22 0.48 7.52
C ASN A 110 10.26 2.01 7.70
N ASP A 111 10.37 2.77 6.60
CA ASP A 111 10.34 4.23 6.57
C ASP A 111 8.93 4.81 6.31
N GLY A 112 7.90 3.96 6.14
CA GLY A 112 6.52 4.37 5.87
C GLY A 112 6.29 5.01 4.50
N ARG A 113 7.24 4.92 3.55
CA ARG A 113 7.14 5.56 2.22
C ARG A 113 6.55 4.68 1.12
N ILE A 114 6.60 3.36 1.27
CA ILE A 114 6.15 2.41 0.24
C ILE A 114 5.08 1.51 0.84
N PHE A 115 3.90 1.54 0.24
CA PHE A 115 2.86 0.53 0.43
C PHE A 115 3.04 -0.54 -0.65
N THR A 116 3.03 -1.82 -0.27
CA THR A 116 3.07 -2.94 -1.21
C THR A 116 1.96 -3.93 -0.90
N LEU A 117 1.16 -4.27 -1.89
CA LEU A 117 0.21 -5.37 -1.87
C LEU A 117 0.77 -6.53 -2.70
N THR A 118 1.08 -7.65 -2.03
CA THR A 118 1.45 -8.91 -2.68
C THR A 118 0.18 -9.73 -2.94
N PRO A 119 -0.19 -10.06 -4.19
CA PRO A 119 -1.34 -10.90 -4.48
C PRO A 119 -1.26 -12.27 -3.79
N SER A 120 -2.37 -12.73 -3.20
CA SER A 120 -2.43 -14.04 -2.51
C SER A 120 -2.39 -15.22 -3.49
N PHE A 121 -2.81 -14.96 -4.73
CA PHE A 121 -2.81 -15.87 -5.88
C PHE A 121 -2.26 -15.13 -7.11
N PRO A 122 -1.75 -15.84 -8.13
CA PRO A 122 -1.32 -15.20 -9.38
C PRO A 122 -2.47 -14.41 -10.03
N LEU A 123 -2.13 -13.24 -10.58
CA LEU A 123 -3.05 -12.46 -11.40
C LEU A 123 -3.40 -13.25 -12.68
N LYS A 124 -4.61 -13.06 -13.22
CA LYS A 124 -5.02 -13.74 -14.45
C LYS A 124 -4.12 -13.29 -15.61
N ALA A 125 -3.69 -14.21 -16.46
CA ALA A 125 -2.90 -13.90 -17.65
C ALA A 125 -3.75 -13.16 -18.70
N ASN A 126 -3.11 -12.32 -19.53
CA ASN A 126 -3.75 -11.53 -20.59
C ASN A 126 -4.95 -10.67 -20.11
N GLN A 127 -4.86 -10.12 -18.90
CA GLN A 127 -5.95 -9.40 -18.22
C GLN A 127 -5.52 -7.96 -17.91
N LYS A 128 -6.31 -6.99 -18.35
CA LYS A 128 -6.20 -5.61 -17.85
C LYS A 128 -6.78 -5.52 -16.44
N TYR A 129 -6.01 -4.95 -15.52
CA TYR A 129 -6.41 -4.57 -14.17
C TYR A 129 -6.43 -3.03 -14.07
N GLN A 130 -7.41 -2.50 -13.36
CA GLN A 130 -7.48 -1.10 -12.92
C GLN A 130 -7.36 -1.09 -11.39
N ILE A 131 -6.54 -0.21 -10.85
CA ILE A 131 -6.24 -0.09 -9.42
C ILE A 131 -6.59 1.33 -8.97
N SER A 132 -7.39 1.45 -7.92
CA SER A 132 -7.70 2.73 -7.27
C SER A 132 -7.11 2.72 -5.86
N ILE A 133 -6.22 3.66 -5.58
CA ILE A 133 -5.62 3.90 -4.26
C ILE A 133 -6.30 5.12 -3.65
N SER A 134 -7.02 4.95 -2.55
CA SER A 134 -7.60 6.06 -1.79
C SER A 134 -6.84 6.30 -0.48
N HIS A 135 -6.64 7.57 -0.14
CA HIS A 135 -6.00 8.03 1.09
C HIS A 135 -6.56 9.41 1.47
N LEU A 136 -7.11 9.55 2.67
CA LEU A 136 -7.67 10.80 3.21
C LEU A 136 -8.63 11.54 2.24
N GLY A 137 -9.44 10.79 1.47
CA GLY A 137 -10.42 11.35 0.53
C GLY A 137 -9.85 11.74 -0.85
N LYS A 138 -8.54 11.68 -1.05
CA LYS A 138 -7.95 11.66 -2.40
C LYS A 138 -7.97 10.24 -2.95
N THR A 139 -8.19 10.11 -4.26
CA THR A 139 -8.02 8.85 -5.00
C THR A 139 -7.00 9.06 -6.13
N HIS A 140 -6.11 8.09 -6.31
CA HIS A 140 -5.19 7.98 -7.43
C HIS A 140 -5.48 6.66 -8.14
N GLU A 141 -5.62 6.70 -9.47
CA GLU A 141 -5.96 5.53 -10.27
C GLU A 141 -4.88 5.26 -11.31
N PHE A 142 -4.57 3.99 -11.51
CA PHE A 142 -3.67 3.51 -12.54
C PHE A 142 -4.13 2.15 -13.04
N SER A 143 -3.66 1.73 -14.21
CA SER A 143 -4.04 0.46 -14.81
C SER A 143 -2.85 -0.26 -15.42
N PHE A 144 -2.91 -1.59 -15.54
CA PHE A 144 -1.87 -2.37 -16.20
C PHE A 144 -2.46 -3.63 -16.84
N SER A 145 -1.76 -4.21 -17.81
CA SER A 145 -2.14 -5.48 -18.45
C SER A 145 -1.11 -6.54 -18.13
N THR A 146 -1.57 -7.68 -17.60
CA THR A 146 -0.71 -8.86 -17.42
C THR A 146 -0.33 -9.48 -18.77
N SER A 147 0.83 -10.12 -18.83
CA SER A 147 1.26 -10.87 -20.00
C SER A 147 0.36 -12.10 -20.25
N SER A 148 0.27 -12.51 -21.52
CA SER A 148 -0.36 -13.78 -21.96
C SER A 148 0.56 -15.00 -21.76
N GLN A 149 1.83 -14.76 -21.46
CA GLN A 149 2.87 -15.76 -21.20
C GLN A 149 3.48 -15.51 -19.81
N GLN A 150 4.22 -16.49 -19.29
CA GLN A 150 4.91 -16.41 -17.98
C GLN A 150 6.20 -15.56 -18.09
N ILE A 151 6.04 -14.32 -18.56
CA ILE A 151 7.12 -13.40 -18.92
C ILE A 151 7.65 -12.65 -17.70
N ILE A 152 8.96 -12.74 -17.51
CA ILE A 152 9.79 -11.80 -16.74
C ILE A 152 10.10 -10.61 -17.68
N SER A 153 10.14 -9.38 -17.16
CA SER A 153 9.92 -8.11 -17.92
C SER A 153 10.73 -7.89 -19.21
N THR A 154 10.14 -7.13 -20.14
CA THR A 154 10.50 -7.08 -21.57
C THR A 154 11.35 -5.89 -22.05
N GLU A 155 12.14 -6.20 -23.08
CA GLU A 155 12.56 -5.39 -24.25
C GLU A 155 13.29 -4.05 -24.08
N ASP A 156 12.79 -3.04 -23.35
CA ASP A 156 13.58 -1.81 -23.19
C ASP A 156 14.75 -2.00 -22.21
N GLN A 157 14.64 -2.94 -21.27
CA GLN A 157 15.77 -3.42 -20.48
C GLN A 157 16.83 -4.13 -21.36
N ILE A 158 16.42 -4.79 -22.46
CA ILE A 158 17.32 -5.61 -23.31
C ILE A 158 18.42 -4.77 -23.99
N LYS A 159 18.18 -3.48 -24.24
CA LYS A 159 19.20 -2.59 -24.84
C LYS A 159 20.33 -2.24 -23.86
N GLU A 160 20.06 -2.25 -22.56
CA GLU A 160 21.06 -2.07 -21.51
C GLU A 160 21.65 -3.43 -21.08
N GLN A 161 20.83 -4.50 -21.17
CA GLN A 161 21.23 -5.91 -21.02
C GLN A 161 22.36 -6.32 -21.98
N ALA A 162 22.45 -5.73 -23.18
CA ALA A 162 23.47 -6.07 -24.18
C ALA A 162 24.94 -5.99 -23.68
N ALA A 163 25.21 -5.23 -22.60
CA ALA A 163 26.50 -5.21 -21.93
C ALA A 163 26.65 -6.31 -20.84
N ALA A 164 25.55 -6.74 -20.24
CA ALA A 164 25.44 -7.78 -19.22
C ALA A 164 25.18 -9.20 -19.78
N ASP A 165 24.80 -9.33 -21.05
CA ASP A 165 24.28 -10.56 -21.67
C ASP A 165 25.23 -11.76 -21.60
N ARG A 166 26.55 -11.54 -21.52
CA ARG A 166 27.51 -12.63 -21.26
C ARG A 166 27.23 -13.32 -19.92
N ASN A 167 26.96 -12.53 -18.87
CA ASN A 167 26.73 -13.03 -17.53
C ASN A 167 25.26 -13.43 -17.32
N TYR A 168 24.30 -12.76 -17.97
CA TYR A 168 22.88 -13.10 -17.86
C TYR A 168 22.54 -14.41 -18.59
N ALA A 169 23.09 -14.62 -19.80
CA ALA A 169 22.95 -15.88 -20.52
C ALA A 169 23.70 -17.04 -19.84
N GLU A 170 24.62 -16.77 -18.92
CA GLU A 170 25.23 -17.77 -18.03
C GLU A 170 24.35 -18.02 -16.80
N GLY A 171 23.88 -16.98 -16.10
CA GLY A 171 23.01 -17.13 -14.92
C GLY A 171 21.65 -17.80 -15.20
N ILE A 172 21.03 -17.56 -16.36
CA ILE A 172 19.81 -18.28 -16.76
C ILE A 172 20.11 -19.76 -17.06
N LYS A 173 21.26 -20.08 -17.67
CA LYS A 173 21.68 -21.49 -17.86
C LYS A 173 22.06 -22.15 -16.54
N GLU A 174 22.64 -21.42 -15.59
CA GLU A 174 22.96 -21.93 -14.26
C GLU A 174 21.69 -22.29 -13.48
N ILE A 175 20.65 -21.44 -13.54
CA ILE A 175 19.35 -21.72 -12.94
C ILE A 175 18.66 -22.90 -13.65
N ASP A 176 18.64 -22.95 -14.98
CA ASP A 176 18.02 -24.07 -15.73
C ASP A 176 18.77 -25.40 -15.51
N ALA A 177 20.10 -25.38 -15.44
CA ALA A 177 20.91 -26.57 -15.15
C ALA A 177 20.82 -27.04 -13.67
N THR A 178 20.63 -26.11 -12.72
CA THR A 178 20.49 -26.44 -11.29
C THR A 178 19.06 -26.84 -10.93
N TYR A 179 18.08 -26.23 -11.58
CA TYR A 179 16.65 -26.36 -11.29
C TYR A 179 15.79 -26.67 -12.54
N PRO A 180 16.12 -27.69 -13.36
CA PRO A 180 15.41 -28.01 -14.62
C PRO A 180 13.94 -28.44 -14.42
N TRP A 181 13.56 -28.67 -13.16
CA TRP A 181 12.22 -29.04 -12.69
C TRP A 181 11.40 -27.83 -12.21
N LEU A 182 11.96 -26.62 -12.18
CA LEU A 182 11.28 -25.41 -11.67
C LEU A 182 10.07 -25.01 -12.54
N ASN A 183 10.10 -25.36 -13.84
CA ASN A 183 8.98 -25.21 -14.77
C ASN A 183 7.78 -26.14 -14.46
N LYS A 184 7.93 -27.13 -13.57
CA LYS A 184 6.86 -28.00 -13.07
C LYS A 184 6.13 -27.38 -11.85
N LEU A 185 6.41 -26.12 -11.52
CA LEU A 185 5.89 -25.38 -10.36
C LEU A 185 5.28 -24.01 -10.77
N PRO A 186 4.36 -23.45 -9.97
CA PRO A 186 3.79 -24.02 -8.74
C PRO A 186 2.80 -25.17 -9.01
N ILE A 187 2.70 -26.10 -8.06
CA ILE A 187 1.62 -27.09 -8.04
C ILE A 187 0.42 -26.45 -7.36
N GLN A 188 -0.73 -26.46 -8.02
CA GLN A 188 -2.01 -25.99 -7.44
C GLN A 188 -3.02 -27.14 -7.45
N ALA A 189 -3.63 -27.39 -6.30
CA ALA A 189 -4.73 -28.32 -6.10
C ALA A 189 -5.88 -27.60 -5.34
N THR A 190 -7.02 -28.25 -5.17
CA THR A 190 -8.16 -27.70 -4.41
C THR A 190 -7.84 -27.49 -2.92
N ASN A 191 -6.94 -28.32 -2.39
CA ASN A 191 -6.64 -28.47 -0.97
C ASN A 191 -5.21 -28.07 -0.58
N TYR A 192 -4.33 -27.77 -1.55
CA TYR A 192 -2.98 -27.28 -1.29
C TYR A 192 -2.38 -26.50 -2.47
N PHE A 193 -1.34 -25.71 -2.19
CA PHE A 193 -0.51 -24.99 -3.15
C PHE A 193 0.97 -25.15 -2.78
N VAL A 194 1.84 -25.47 -3.75
CA VAL A 194 3.28 -25.67 -3.55
C VAL A 194 4.09 -24.81 -4.50
N SER A 195 5.01 -24.02 -3.96
CA SER A 195 5.98 -23.19 -4.70
C SER A 195 7.40 -23.43 -4.20
N PHE A 196 8.41 -23.12 -5.02
CA PHE A 196 9.83 -23.11 -4.63
C PHE A 196 10.43 -21.71 -4.80
N ASP A 197 11.23 -21.28 -3.83
CA ASP A 197 12.04 -20.06 -3.91
C ASP A 197 13.51 -20.44 -4.14
N THR A 198 14.07 -19.99 -5.27
CA THR A 198 15.47 -20.23 -5.66
C THR A 198 16.48 -19.45 -4.82
N ASN A 199 16.05 -18.37 -4.15
CA ASN A 199 16.92 -17.53 -3.32
C ASN A 199 17.17 -18.20 -1.95
N THR A 200 16.09 -18.57 -1.24
CA THR A 200 16.19 -19.30 0.04
C THR A 200 16.38 -20.81 -0.12
N LYS A 201 16.20 -21.35 -1.34
CA LYS A 201 16.29 -22.77 -1.69
C LYS A 201 15.32 -23.64 -0.87
N LYS A 202 14.07 -23.19 -0.80
CA LYS A 202 12.99 -23.81 -0.02
C LYS A 202 11.73 -24.00 -0.83
N PHE A 203 10.97 -25.04 -0.50
CA PHE A 203 9.56 -25.14 -0.84
C PHE A 203 8.69 -24.48 0.24
N THR A 204 7.58 -23.90 -0.20
CA THR A 204 6.47 -23.50 0.67
C THR A 204 5.24 -24.29 0.24
N ALA A 205 4.63 -25.01 1.18
CA ALA A 205 3.42 -25.80 0.95
C ALA A 205 2.27 -25.25 1.82
N LYS A 206 1.37 -24.50 1.18
CA LYS A 206 0.13 -23.99 1.81
C LYS A 206 -0.94 -25.08 1.75
N LEU A 207 -1.61 -25.35 2.86
CA LEU A 207 -2.61 -26.41 3.03
C LEU A 207 -3.94 -25.78 3.45
N TYR A 208 -5.05 -26.23 2.86
CA TYR A 208 -6.39 -25.62 3.02
C TYR A 208 -7.43 -26.60 3.61
N PRO A 209 -7.22 -27.08 4.86
CA PRO A 209 -8.10 -28.06 5.50
C PRO A 209 -9.47 -27.47 5.83
N GLN A 210 -10.52 -28.21 5.50
CA GLN A 210 -11.91 -27.75 5.56
C GLN A 210 -12.49 -27.93 6.98
N THR A 211 -12.96 -26.84 7.57
CA THR A 211 -13.51 -26.76 8.94
C THR A 211 -14.85 -27.47 9.12
N ASN A 212 -15.59 -27.69 8.02
CA ASN A 212 -16.88 -28.37 7.98
C ASN A 212 -16.78 -29.90 7.73
N SER A 213 -15.55 -30.44 7.65
CA SER A 213 -15.29 -31.86 7.37
C SER A 213 -15.54 -32.75 8.59
N SER A 214 -15.86 -34.03 8.35
CA SER A 214 -15.87 -35.07 9.38
C SER A 214 -14.46 -35.52 9.82
N THR A 215 -13.42 -35.14 9.07
CA THR A 215 -12.01 -35.42 9.35
C THR A 215 -11.36 -34.20 10.00
N SER A 216 -10.61 -34.39 11.11
CA SER A 216 -9.98 -33.27 11.82
C SER A 216 -8.95 -32.50 10.96
N ILE A 217 -8.70 -31.24 11.32
CA ILE A 217 -7.76 -30.36 10.63
C ILE A 217 -6.34 -30.95 10.59
N GLU A 218 -5.94 -31.63 11.67
CA GLU A 218 -4.64 -32.30 11.80
C GLU A 218 -4.56 -33.50 10.85
N ALA A 219 -5.60 -34.34 10.81
CA ALA A 219 -5.66 -35.49 9.92
C ALA A 219 -5.73 -35.10 8.44
N GLN A 220 -6.47 -34.03 8.10
CA GLN A 220 -6.45 -33.43 6.76
C GLN A 220 -5.06 -32.91 6.39
N ASN A 221 -4.38 -32.18 7.30
CA ASN A 221 -3.02 -31.71 7.06
C ASN A 221 -2.02 -32.86 6.85
N GLU A 222 -2.09 -33.95 7.62
CA GLU A 222 -1.24 -35.13 7.42
C GLU A 222 -1.56 -35.93 6.15
N GLN A 223 -2.78 -35.80 5.62
CA GLN A 223 -3.13 -36.29 4.28
C GLN A 223 -2.52 -35.38 3.20
N PHE A 224 -2.75 -34.07 3.26
CA PHE A 224 -2.32 -33.14 2.22
C PHE A 224 -0.79 -33.02 2.15
N LYS A 225 -0.08 -33.17 3.29
CA LYS A 225 1.39 -33.33 3.29
C LYS A 225 1.84 -34.50 2.42
N LYS A 226 1.19 -35.66 2.50
CA LYS A 226 1.51 -36.83 1.67
C LYS A 226 1.21 -36.56 0.20
N GLU A 227 0.02 -36.02 -0.10
CA GLU A 227 -0.35 -35.65 -1.47
C GLU A 227 0.65 -34.66 -2.10
N VAL A 228 1.18 -33.70 -1.32
CA VAL A 228 2.26 -32.80 -1.74
C VAL A 228 3.55 -33.58 -2.08
N LEU A 229 4.01 -34.48 -1.20
CA LEU A 229 5.23 -35.27 -1.43
C LEU A 229 5.08 -36.24 -2.62
N ASP A 230 3.93 -36.91 -2.72
CA ASP A 230 3.58 -37.81 -3.82
C ASP A 230 3.53 -37.05 -5.15
N LYS A 231 2.95 -35.84 -5.16
CA LYS A 231 2.86 -35.00 -6.36
C LYS A 231 4.20 -34.42 -6.79
N LEU A 232 5.06 -34.01 -5.84
CA LEU A 232 6.43 -33.60 -6.12
C LEU A 232 7.26 -34.77 -6.68
N GLY A 233 7.14 -35.96 -6.07
CA GLY A 233 7.81 -37.18 -6.53
C GLY A 233 7.35 -37.65 -7.92
N ALA A 234 6.04 -37.64 -8.18
CA ALA A 234 5.45 -37.98 -9.49
C ALA A 234 5.79 -36.95 -10.59
N LEU A 235 6.24 -35.76 -10.21
CA LEU A 235 6.80 -34.74 -11.11
C LEU A 235 8.34 -34.79 -11.18
N GLU A 236 8.99 -35.78 -10.57
CA GLU A 236 10.46 -35.92 -10.53
C GLU A 236 11.18 -34.71 -9.91
N ILE A 237 10.48 -33.95 -9.07
CA ILE A 237 11.06 -32.80 -8.36
C ILE A 237 11.89 -33.36 -7.19
N PRO A 238 13.20 -33.05 -7.08
CA PRO A 238 14.09 -33.60 -6.05
C PRO A 238 13.90 -32.90 -4.69
N TYR A 239 12.65 -32.89 -4.20
CA TYR A 239 12.23 -32.16 -3.01
C TYR A 239 13.01 -32.56 -1.74
N THR A 240 13.53 -33.79 -1.68
CA THR A 240 14.33 -34.32 -0.57
C THR A 240 15.67 -33.61 -0.37
N GLN A 241 16.12 -32.81 -1.33
CA GLN A 241 17.33 -31.98 -1.22
C GLN A 241 17.07 -30.62 -0.54
N TYR A 242 15.82 -30.29 -0.22
CA TYR A 242 15.39 -28.95 0.21
C TYR A 242 14.44 -29.02 1.41
N THR A 243 14.34 -27.91 2.15
CA THR A 243 13.34 -27.79 3.22
C THR A 243 11.96 -27.47 2.62
N ILE A 244 10.90 -28.07 3.18
CA ILE A 244 9.51 -27.73 2.87
C ILE A 244 8.88 -27.08 4.11
N ASP A 245 8.61 -25.78 4.03
CA ASP A 245 7.89 -25.04 5.06
C ASP A 245 6.38 -25.20 4.84
N TYR A 246 5.68 -25.89 5.75
CA TYR A 246 4.23 -26.13 5.68
C TYR A 246 3.42 -25.07 6.42
N ILE A 247 2.38 -24.54 5.77
CA ILE A 247 1.50 -23.50 6.32
C ILE A 247 0.05 -23.97 6.21
N SER A 248 -0.61 -24.20 7.35
CA SER A 248 -2.04 -24.59 7.39
C SER A 248 -2.93 -23.36 7.55
N THR A 249 -3.82 -23.13 6.59
CA THR A 249 -4.86 -22.09 6.62
C THR A 249 -6.23 -22.77 6.50
N PRO A 250 -6.91 -23.06 7.62
CA PRO A 250 -8.25 -23.68 7.57
C PRO A 250 -9.30 -22.75 6.94
N GLU A 251 -10.25 -23.35 6.22
CA GLU A 251 -11.35 -22.66 5.52
C GLU A 251 -12.73 -23.24 5.87
#